data_AF-A0A7S0Y245-F1
#
_entry.id   AF-A0A7S0Y245-F1
#
_cell.length_a   1.000
_cell.length_b   1.000
_cell.length_c   1.000
_cell.angle_alpha   90.00
_cell.angle_beta   90.00
_cell.angle_gamma   90.00
#
_symmetry.space_group_name_H-M   'P 1'
#
loop_
_entity.id
_entity.type
_entity.pdbx_description
1 polymer ?
#
loop_
_entity_poly.entity_id
_entity_poly.type
_entity_poly.pdbx_seq_one_letter_code
_entity_poly.pdbx_strand_id
1 'polypeptide(L)'
;MVEVVVAGASDVAKYGAGLQEGVYLVGSGSTGAGMAFCTLAGVHCAAMLVGSWFFKLPRDGWAPKGWTPPPQPAGSVVASGSMGHLQAMKTPQFYLMWTLICGNSVSGLVLISSAKTIMTDVFAGALPLVVTGAFATGYVSAISAANAGGRLGWALLSDWAGRRNLFFVFGLGAPLAAAVPYIT
;
A
#
# COMPACT_ATOMS: atom_id res chain seq x y z
N MET A 1 13.60 -34.84 -15.96
CA MET A 1 13.96 -34.87 -14.53
C MET A 1 12.71 -34.54 -13.75
N VAL A 2 12.33 -35.38 -12.79
CA VAL A 2 11.18 -35.13 -11.90
C VAL A 2 11.72 -34.46 -10.66
N GLU A 3 11.18 -33.31 -10.29
CA GLU A 3 11.61 -32.56 -9.11
C GLU A 3 10.86 -33.10 -7.88
N VAL A 4 11.63 -33.34 -6.82
CA VAL A 4 11.16 -34.05 -5.64
C VAL A 4 11.65 -33.31 -4.42
N VAL A 5 10.74 -33.04 -3.48
CA VAL A 5 11.05 -32.38 -2.22
C VAL A 5 10.97 -33.42 -1.11
N VAL A 6 12.04 -33.53 -0.32
CA VAL A 6 12.07 -34.37 0.88
C VAL A 6 11.58 -33.52 2.05
N ALA A 7 10.42 -33.86 2.60
CA ALA A 7 9.88 -33.18 3.77
C ALA A 7 10.41 -33.84 5.05
N GLY A 8 11.17 -33.09 5.85
CA GLY A 8 11.65 -33.54 7.16
C GLY A 8 10.69 -33.21 8.29
N ALA A 9 11.00 -33.67 9.51
CA ALA A 9 10.22 -33.40 10.73
C ALA A 9 9.92 -31.91 10.96
N SER A 10 10.87 -31.03 10.59
CA SER A 10 10.75 -29.57 10.68
C SER A 10 9.75 -28.97 9.70
N ASP A 11 9.55 -29.59 8.54
CA ASP A 11 8.63 -29.12 7.51
C ASP A 11 7.20 -29.58 7.83
N VAL A 12 7.05 -30.80 8.32
CA VAL A 12 5.78 -31.33 8.84
C VAL A 12 5.25 -30.44 9.98
N ALA A 13 6.12 -29.98 10.88
CA ALA A 13 5.77 -29.06 11.96
C ALA A 13 5.36 -27.66 11.47
N LYS A 14 5.91 -27.18 10.34
CA LYS A 14 5.60 -25.84 9.78
C LYS A 14 4.30 -25.80 8.97
N TYR A 15 3.94 -26.90 8.29
CA TYR A 15 2.82 -26.91 7.34
C TYR A 15 1.55 -27.62 7.84
N GLY A 16 1.61 -28.30 8.98
CA GLY A 16 0.40 -28.73 9.72
C GLY A 16 -0.26 -30.03 9.24
N ALA A 17 -1.22 -30.50 10.04
CA ALA A 17 -1.77 -31.85 10.10
C ALA A 17 -2.22 -32.43 8.75
N GLY A 18 -1.42 -33.35 8.22
CA GLY A 18 -1.70 -34.06 6.96
C GLY A 18 -0.45 -34.44 6.17
N LEU A 19 0.70 -33.81 6.48
CA LEU A 19 1.99 -34.16 5.90
C LEU A 19 2.71 -35.19 6.79
N GLN A 20 3.07 -36.33 6.21
CA GLN A 20 3.98 -37.30 6.84
C GLN A 20 5.41 -37.07 6.32
N GLU A 21 6.42 -37.47 7.09
CA GLU A 21 7.81 -37.44 6.62
C GLU A 21 7.94 -38.31 5.36
N GLY A 22 8.49 -37.76 4.29
CA GLY A 22 8.49 -38.46 3.03
C GLY A 22 8.91 -37.64 1.82
N VAL A 23 8.89 -38.32 0.69
CA VAL A 23 9.37 -37.84 -0.60
C VAL A 23 8.15 -37.42 -1.42
N TYR A 24 7.96 -36.12 -1.62
CA TYR A 24 6.79 -35.57 -2.32
C TYR A 24 7.16 -35.10 -3.72
N LEU A 25 6.29 -35.42 -4.68
CA LEU A 25 6.38 -34.90 -6.05
C LEU A 25 5.94 -33.44 -6.09
N VAL A 26 6.79 -32.57 -6.62
CA VAL A 26 6.49 -31.13 -6.79
C VAL A 26 5.24 -30.98 -7.67
N GLY A 27 4.23 -30.27 -7.16
CA GLY A 27 2.96 -30.01 -7.87
C GLY A 27 1.82 -31.01 -7.62
N SER A 28 2.03 -32.05 -6.81
CA SER A 28 0.97 -33.03 -6.47
C SER A 28 0.00 -32.56 -5.37
N GLY A 29 0.32 -31.48 -4.65
CA GLY A 29 -0.51 -30.90 -3.59
C GLY A 29 -1.35 -29.71 -4.05
N SER A 30 -2.54 -29.55 -3.46
CA SER A 30 -3.32 -28.32 -3.58
C SER A 30 -3.00 -27.39 -2.43
N THR A 31 -2.43 -26.21 -2.74
CA THR A 31 -2.15 -25.17 -1.75
C THR A 31 -3.39 -24.40 -1.32
N GLY A 32 -4.56 -24.68 -1.93
CA GLY A 32 -5.80 -23.92 -1.71
C GLY A 32 -5.75 -22.47 -2.21
N ALA A 33 -4.59 -21.99 -2.67
CA ALA A 33 -4.38 -20.60 -3.09
C ALA A 33 -5.28 -20.21 -4.26
N GLY A 34 -5.49 -21.10 -5.24
CA GLY A 34 -6.41 -20.86 -6.35
C GLY A 34 -7.84 -20.57 -5.89
N MET A 35 -8.37 -21.39 -4.97
CA MET A 35 -9.69 -21.19 -4.39
C MET A 35 -9.76 -19.90 -3.55
N ALA A 36 -8.70 -19.56 -2.82
CA ALA A 36 -8.62 -18.30 -2.08
C ALA A 36 -8.63 -17.08 -3.02
N PHE A 37 -7.89 -17.11 -4.12
CA PHE A 37 -7.94 -16.04 -5.12
C PHE A 37 -9.31 -15.93 -5.80
N CYS A 38 -9.94 -17.05 -6.15
CA CYS A 38 -11.28 -17.05 -6.75
C CYS A 38 -12.34 -16.47 -5.80
N THR A 39 -12.31 -16.84 -4.51
CA THR A 39 -13.24 -16.30 -3.52
C THR A 39 -13.03 -14.80 -3.30
N LEU A 40 -11.78 -14.35 -3.14
CA LEU A 40 -11.45 -12.93 -3.04
C LEU A 40 -11.89 -12.15 -4.29
N ALA A 41 -11.62 -12.68 -5.49
CA ALA A 41 -12.01 -12.04 -6.74
C ALA A 41 -13.53 -11.91 -6.88
N GLY A 42 -14.29 -12.96 -6.52
CA GLY A 42 -15.75 -12.95 -6.55
C GLY A 42 -16.33 -11.90 -5.60
N VAL A 43 -15.86 -11.88 -4.35
CA VAL A 43 -16.28 -10.89 -3.34
C VAL A 43 -15.93 -9.47 -3.78
N HIS A 44 -14.72 -9.25 -4.29
CA HIS A 44 -14.28 -7.93 -4.73
C HIS A 44 -15.06 -7.43 -5.94
N CYS A 45 -15.34 -8.32 -6.90
CA CYS A 45 -16.17 -8.01 -8.07
C CYS A 45 -17.58 -7.59 -7.65
N ALA A 46 -18.23 -8.36 -6.76
CA ALA A 46 -19.56 -8.01 -6.25
C ALA A 46 -19.58 -6.65 -5.54
N ALA A 47 -18.58 -6.37 -4.70
CA ALA A 47 -18.45 -5.08 -4.02
C ALA A 47 -18.29 -3.90 -4.99
N MET A 48 -17.47 -4.07 -6.04
CA MET A 48 -17.26 -3.03 -7.05
C MET A 48 -18.51 -2.76 -7.90
N LEU A 49 -19.27 -3.80 -8.26
CA LEU A 49 -20.54 -3.66 -8.98
C LEU A 49 -21.56 -2.87 -8.14
N VAL A 50 -21.71 -3.21 -6.87
CA VAL A 50 -22.57 -2.48 -5.93
C VAL A 50 -22.11 -1.02 -5.81
N GLY A 51 -20.80 -0.77 -5.67
CA GLY A 51 -20.24 0.58 -5.61
C GLY A 51 -20.55 1.41 -6.87
N SER A 52 -20.44 0.81 -8.05
CA SER A 52 -20.71 1.49 -9.33
C SER A 52 -22.15 2.01 -9.44
N TRP A 53 -23.12 1.35 -8.80
CA TRP A 53 -24.51 1.81 -8.79
C TRP A 53 -24.74 3.05 -7.93
N PHE A 54 -23.88 3.28 -6.93
CA PHE A 54 -23.97 4.44 -6.04
C PHE A 54 -23.30 5.69 -6.62
N PHE A 55 -22.25 5.53 -7.44
CA PHE A 55 -21.54 6.67 -8.03
C PHE A 55 -22.30 7.24 -9.24
N LYS A 56 -22.97 8.38 -9.04
CA LYS A 56 -23.54 9.20 -10.13
C LYS A 56 -22.78 10.51 -10.22
N LEU A 57 -22.41 10.89 -11.44
CA LEU A 57 -21.81 12.21 -11.68
C LEU A 57 -22.85 13.30 -11.39
N PRO A 58 -22.46 14.39 -10.72
CA PRO A 58 -23.32 15.57 -10.64
C PRO A 58 -23.57 16.11 -12.05
N ARG A 59 -24.74 16.71 -12.26
CA ARG A 59 -25.06 17.38 -13.53
C ARG A 59 -24.10 18.54 -13.77
N ASP A 60 -23.82 18.81 -15.04
CA ASP A 60 -23.02 19.97 -15.43
C ASP A 60 -23.62 21.26 -14.85
N GLY A 61 -22.81 22.05 -14.17
CA GLY A 61 -23.23 23.30 -13.53
C GLY A 61 -23.91 23.14 -12.16
N TRP A 62 -23.94 21.94 -11.56
CA TRP A 62 -24.46 21.78 -10.21
C TRP A 62 -23.56 22.47 -9.18
N ALA A 63 -24.13 23.43 -8.45
CA ALA A 63 -23.53 24.05 -7.27
C ALA A 63 -24.43 23.81 -6.04
N PRO A 64 -23.87 23.59 -4.84
CA PRO A 64 -24.67 23.48 -3.63
C PRO A 64 -25.47 24.77 -3.40
N LYS A 65 -26.72 24.67 -2.93
CA LYS A 65 -27.54 25.84 -2.59
C LYS A 65 -26.81 26.71 -1.56
N GLY A 66 -26.55 27.98 -1.90
CA GLY A 66 -25.86 28.93 -1.02
C GLY A 66 -24.33 28.90 -1.09
N TRP A 67 -23.73 28.15 -2.02
CA TRP A 67 -22.28 28.13 -2.19
C TRP A 67 -21.79 29.37 -2.96
N THR A 68 -21.13 30.29 -2.26
CA THR A 68 -20.36 31.38 -2.86
C THR A 68 -18.89 30.95 -2.97
N PRO A 69 -18.24 31.06 -4.14
CA PRO A 69 -16.86 30.66 -4.30
C PRO A 69 -15.97 31.46 -3.34
N PRO A 70 -15.06 30.81 -2.59
CA PRO A 70 -14.16 31.51 -1.69
C PRO A 70 -13.27 32.48 -2.51
N PRO A 71 -13.01 33.70 -2.01
CA PRO A 71 -12.18 34.66 -2.71
C PRO A 71 -10.79 34.06 -2.94
N GLN A 72 -10.33 34.01 -4.20
CA GLN A 72 -8.99 33.55 -4.50
C GLN A 72 -7.98 34.51 -3.85
N PRO A 73 -7.00 34.00 -3.07
CA PRO A 73 -5.98 34.85 -2.48
C PRO A 73 -5.17 35.53 -3.60
N ALA A 74 -4.97 36.84 -3.49
CA ALA A 74 -4.14 37.61 -4.40
C ALA A 74 -2.71 37.02 -4.42
N GLY A 75 -2.27 36.51 -5.57
CA GLY A 75 -0.98 35.82 -5.73
C GLY A 75 -1.05 34.28 -5.75
N SER A 76 -2.25 33.68 -5.66
CA SER A 76 -2.38 32.25 -5.90
C SER A 76 -2.21 31.94 -7.40
N VAL A 77 -1.17 31.20 -7.76
CA VAL A 77 -0.98 30.60 -9.09
C VAL A 77 -1.91 29.39 -9.29
N VAL A 78 -3.01 29.32 -8.52
CA VAL A 78 -4.06 28.33 -8.74
C VAL A 78 -4.86 28.86 -9.92
N ALA A 79 -4.42 28.48 -11.13
CA ALA A 79 -5.03 28.85 -12.39
C ALA A 79 -6.55 28.94 -12.25
N SER A 80 -7.14 30.08 -12.60
CA SER A 80 -8.58 30.37 -12.49
C SER A 80 -9.43 29.58 -13.49
N GLY A 81 -8.99 28.38 -13.86
CA GLY A 81 -9.64 27.49 -14.80
C GLY A 81 -9.09 26.08 -14.61
N SER A 82 -9.97 25.09 -14.71
CA SER A 82 -9.62 23.68 -14.81
C SER A 82 -8.61 23.50 -15.95
N MET A 83 -7.32 23.34 -15.63
CA MET A 83 -6.33 23.00 -16.65
C MET A 83 -6.67 21.63 -17.23
N GLY A 84 -6.82 21.56 -18.55
CA GLY A 84 -6.99 20.28 -19.24
C GLY A 84 -5.78 19.37 -19.00
N HIS A 85 -6.01 18.05 -18.97
CA HIS A 85 -4.99 17.04 -18.70
C HIS A 85 -3.73 17.20 -19.59
N LEU A 86 -3.90 17.51 -20.87
CA LEU A 86 -2.79 17.75 -21.81
C LEU A 86 -1.94 18.98 -21.44
N GLN A 87 -2.56 20.01 -20.86
CA GLN A 87 -1.85 21.20 -20.43
C GLN A 87 -1.09 20.95 -19.13
N ALA A 88 -1.68 20.16 -18.21
CA ALA A 88 -1.02 19.77 -16.97
C ALA A 88 0.26 18.95 -17.24
N MET A 89 0.22 17.98 -18.16
CA MET A 89 1.38 17.16 -18.51
C MET A 89 2.54 17.94 -19.14
N LYS A 90 2.27 19.09 -19.75
CA LYS A 90 3.33 19.96 -20.32
C LYS A 90 4.09 20.75 -19.25
N THR A 91 3.58 20.81 -18.02
CA THR A 91 4.23 21.56 -16.95
C THR A 91 5.35 20.73 -16.31
N PRO A 92 6.55 21.28 -16.08
CA PRO A 92 7.61 20.55 -15.39
C PRO A 92 7.24 20.19 -13.95
N GLN A 93 6.34 20.97 -13.33
CA GLN A 93 5.82 20.70 -11.99
C GLN A 93 5.08 19.36 -11.91
N PHE A 94 4.39 18.94 -12.98
CA PHE A 94 3.70 17.65 -13.02
C PHE A 94 4.68 16.49 -12.84
N TYR A 95 5.80 16.49 -13.57
CA TYR A 95 6.80 15.43 -13.47
C TYR A 95 7.52 15.42 -12.13
N LEU A 96 7.83 16.59 -11.54
CA LEU A 96 8.44 16.68 -10.21
C LEU A 96 7.52 16.12 -9.12
N MET A 97 6.22 16.40 -9.18
CA MET A 97 5.25 15.84 -8.25
C MET A 97 5.03 14.35 -8.49
N TRP A 98 5.01 13.92 -9.75
CA TRP A 98 4.86 12.52 -10.14
C TRP A 98 6.01 11.67 -9.60
N THR A 99 7.27 12.06 -9.82
CA THR A 99 8.43 11.29 -9.34
C THR A 99 8.45 11.21 -7.82
N LEU A 100 8.11 12.30 -7.14
CA LEU A 100 8.03 12.34 -5.68
C LEU A 100 6.97 11.37 -5.13
N ILE A 101 5.74 11.43 -5.67
CA ILE A 101 4.64 10.58 -5.22
C ILE A 101 4.91 9.11 -5.57
N CYS A 102 5.36 8.85 -6.79
CA CYS A 102 5.67 7.49 -7.24
C CYS A 102 6.82 6.89 -6.42
N GLY A 103 7.91 7.63 -6.22
CA GLY A 103 9.04 7.17 -5.42
C GLY A 103 8.64 6.84 -3.99
N ASN A 104 7.85 7.70 -3.35
CA ASN A 104 7.34 7.47 -2.00
C ASN A 104 6.42 6.24 -1.94
N SER A 105 5.50 6.11 -2.91
CA SER A 105 4.55 4.98 -2.96
C SER A 105 5.25 3.64 -3.22
N VAL A 106 6.26 3.61 -4.10
CA VAL A 106 7.05 2.41 -4.39
C VAL A 106 7.83 1.94 -3.17
N SER A 107 8.49 2.87 -2.46
CA SER A 107 9.19 2.55 -1.21
C SER A 107 8.25 1.94 -0.16
N GLY A 108 7.07 2.54 0.02
CA GLY A 108 6.06 2.01 0.95
C GLY A 108 5.56 0.61 0.55
N LEU A 109 5.37 0.34 -0.74
CA LEU A 109 4.93 -0.97 -1.22
C LEU A 109 5.99 -2.05 -0.95
N VAL A 110 7.27 -1.76 -1.20
CA VAL A 110 8.38 -2.70 -0.94
C VAL A 110 8.44 -3.07 0.54
N LEU A 111 8.28 -2.09 1.44
CA LEU A 111 8.29 -2.34 2.87
C LEU A 111 7.14 -3.26 3.30
N ILE A 112 5.92 -3.00 2.84
CA ILE A 112 4.74 -3.80 3.20
C ILE A 112 4.84 -5.21 2.60
N SER A 113 5.29 -5.33 1.34
CA SER A 113 5.44 -6.61 0.65
C SER A 113 6.45 -7.54 1.34
N SER A 114 7.52 -6.97 1.89
CA SER A 114 8.60 -7.73 2.55
C SER A 114 8.47 -7.74 4.08
N ALA A 115 7.41 -7.17 4.65
CA ALA A 115 7.26 -6.98 6.09
C ALA A 115 7.35 -8.29 6.89
N LYS A 116 6.71 -9.36 6.39
CA LYS A 116 6.76 -10.68 7.03
C LYS A 116 8.19 -11.22 7.07
N THR A 117 8.88 -11.17 5.94
CA THR A 117 10.26 -11.65 5.79
C THR A 117 11.24 -10.85 6.64
N ILE A 118 11.08 -9.52 6.72
CA ILE A 118 11.90 -8.67 7.61
C ILE A 118 11.70 -9.09 9.09
N MET A 119 10.44 -9.33 9.49
CA MET A 119 10.12 -9.74 10.86
C MET A 119 10.70 -11.13 11.19
N THR A 120 10.68 -12.06 10.23
CA THR A 120 11.21 -13.42 10.47
C THR A 120 12.72 -13.50 10.35
N ASP A 121 13.35 -12.76 9.45
CA ASP A 121 14.77 -12.96 9.13
C ASP A 121 15.68 -12.10 10.01
N VAL A 122 15.26 -10.86 10.32
CA VAL A 122 16.06 -9.94 11.14
C VAL A 122 15.84 -10.17 12.63
N PHE A 123 14.59 -10.42 13.04
CA PHE A 123 14.25 -10.49 14.47
C PHE A 123 14.24 -11.92 15.04
N ALA A 124 14.27 -12.97 14.22
CA ALA A 124 14.39 -14.34 14.74
C ALA A 124 15.71 -14.58 15.48
N GLY A 125 16.81 -13.91 15.09
CA GLY A 125 18.08 -13.98 15.80
C GLY A 125 18.12 -13.16 17.10
N ALA A 126 17.38 -12.05 17.17
CA ALA A 126 17.41 -11.13 18.31
C ALA A 126 16.40 -11.50 19.42
N LEU A 127 15.23 -12.04 19.07
CA LEU A 127 14.14 -12.34 20.01
C LEU A 127 13.46 -13.70 19.69
N PRO A 128 14.19 -14.83 19.85
CA PRO A 128 13.70 -16.17 19.46
C PRO A 128 12.47 -16.64 20.24
N LEU A 129 12.21 -16.06 21.43
CA LEU A 129 11.06 -16.40 22.29
C LEU A 129 9.78 -15.60 21.98
N VAL A 130 9.88 -14.50 21.23
CA VAL A 130 8.74 -13.60 20.94
C VAL A 130 8.28 -13.73 19.48
N VAL A 131 9.21 -14.00 18.56
CA VAL A 131 8.93 -14.15 17.12
C VAL A 131 8.37 -15.54 16.83
N THR A 132 7.14 -15.78 17.28
CA THR A 132 6.34 -16.95 16.85
C THR A 132 5.63 -16.65 15.53
N GLY A 133 5.27 -17.69 14.77
CA GLY A 133 4.52 -17.54 13.51
C GLY A 133 3.17 -16.80 13.69
N ALA A 134 2.57 -16.91 14.88
CA ALA A 134 1.38 -16.16 15.27
C ALA A 134 1.66 -14.66 15.45
N PHE A 135 2.78 -14.30 16.11
CA PHE A 135 3.19 -12.90 16.27
C PHE A 135 3.50 -12.22 14.93
N ALA A 136 4.21 -12.91 14.03
CA ALA A 136 4.50 -12.39 12.69
C ALA A 136 3.22 -12.11 11.88
N THR A 137 2.22 -12.99 11.97
CA THR A 137 0.92 -12.79 11.34
C THR A 137 0.18 -11.58 11.94
N GLY A 138 0.21 -11.45 13.28
CA GLY A 138 -0.34 -10.30 13.98
C GLY A 138 0.32 -8.98 13.58
N TYR A 139 1.64 -8.95 13.47
CA TYR A 139 2.41 -7.79 13.03
C TYR A 139 2.03 -7.35 11.60
N VAL A 140 1.94 -8.29 10.65
CA VAL A 140 1.51 -7.98 9.28
C VAL A 140 0.08 -7.44 9.25
N SER A 141 -0.82 -8.00 10.07
CA SER A 141 -2.19 -7.50 10.19
C SER A 141 -2.26 -6.07 10.75
N ALA A 142 -1.41 -5.75 11.73
CA ALA A 142 -1.31 -4.42 12.31
C ALA A 142 -0.74 -3.40 11.31
N ILE A 143 0.26 -3.78 10.51
CA ILE A 143 0.77 -2.95 9.41
C ILE A 143 -0.34 -2.65 8.40
N SER A 144 -1.16 -3.65 8.04
CA SER A 144 -2.28 -3.45 7.12
C SER A 144 -3.30 -2.45 7.66
N ALA A 145 -3.68 -2.58 8.95
CA ALA A 145 -4.57 -1.64 9.62
C ALA A 145 -3.96 -0.22 9.70
N ALA A 146 -2.67 -0.11 10.03
CA ALA A 146 -1.96 1.16 10.04
C ALA A 146 -1.86 1.78 8.64
N ASN A 147 -1.71 0.98 7.58
CA ASN A 147 -1.73 1.47 6.20
C ASN A 147 -3.10 2.07 5.84
N ALA A 148 -4.19 1.38 6.18
CA ALA A 148 -5.55 1.88 5.93
C ALA A 148 -5.85 3.14 6.76
N GLY A 149 -5.51 3.13 8.05
CA GLY A 149 -5.66 4.28 8.94
C GLY A 149 -4.81 5.48 8.51
N GLY A 150 -3.59 5.23 8.05
CA GLY A 150 -2.70 6.25 7.51
C GLY A 150 -3.30 6.98 6.30
N ARG A 151 -4.04 6.28 5.41
CA ARG A 151 -4.71 6.94 4.27
C ARG A 151 -5.75 7.97 4.72
N LEU A 152 -6.51 7.66 5.77
CA LEU A 152 -7.48 8.58 6.35
C LEU A 152 -6.79 9.70 7.13
N GLY A 153 -5.78 9.36 7.93
CA GLY A 153 -5.00 10.32 8.71
C GLY A 153 -4.29 11.35 7.83
N TRP A 154 -3.65 10.91 6.74
CA TRP A 154 -2.99 11.80 5.78
C TRP A 154 -3.98 12.66 5.00
N ALA A 155 -5.20 12.16 4.70
CA ALA A 155 -6.24 12.98 4.08
C ALA A 155 -6.64 14.15 5.00
N LEU A 156 -6.92 13.85 6.27
CA LEU A 156 -7.27 14.88 7.27
C LEU A 156 -6.12 15.86 7.52
N LEU A 157 -4.90 15.35 7.66
CA LEU A 157 -3.73 16.19 7.87
C LEU A 157 -3.41 17.06 6.65
N SER A 158 -3.65 16.55 5.44
CA SER A 158 -3.50 17.31 4.19
C SER A 158 -4.51 18.45 4.10
N ASP A 159 -5.76 18.20 4.48
CA ASP A 159 -6.81 19.21 4.47
C ASP A 159 -6.56 20.31 5.51
N TRP A 160 -5.93 19.97 6.64
CA TRP A 160 -5.57 20.93 7.69
C TRP A 160 -4.27 21.71 7.41
N ALA A 161 -3.19 21.05 7.00
CA ALA A 161 -1.85 21.65 6.85
C ALA A 161 -1.64 22.40 5.51
N GLY A 162 -2.52 22.18 4.53
CA GLY A 162 -2.45 22.80 3.21
C GLY A 162 -1.52 22.07 2.24
N ARG A 163 -2.02 21.83 1.02
CA ARG A 163 -1.35 21.00 -0.02
C ARG A 163 0.08 21.43 -0.35
N ARG A 164 0.36 22.73 -0.42
CA ARG A 164 1.72 23.23 -0.75
C ARG A 164 2.75 22.82 0.30
N ASN A 165 2.41 22.87 1.59
CA ASN A 165 3.34 22.56 2.66
C ASN A 165 3.63 21.06 2.76
N LEU A 166 2.60 20.23 2.51
CA LEU A 166 2.74 18.77 2.48
C LEU A 166 3.70 18.29 1.39
N PHE A 167 3.67 18.91 0.20
CA PHE A 167 4.61 18.55 -0.87
C PHE A 167 6.08 18.83 -0.50
N PHE A 168 6.34 19.91 0.26
CA PHE A 168 7.69 20.15 0.80
C PHE A 168 8.08 19.09 1.84
N VAL A 169 7.16 18.70 2.73
CA VAL A 169 7.41 17.63 3.71
C VAL A 169 7.74 16.30 3.02
N PHE A 170 7.00 15.92 1.98
CA PHE A 170 7.32 14.73 1.19
C PHE A 170 8.70 14.83 0.51
N GLY A 171 9.05 16.01 0.00
CA GLY A 171 10.36 16.28 -0.59
C GLY A 171 11.53 16.15 0.38
N LEU A 172 11.31 16.42 1.68
CA LEU A 172 12.33 16.29 2.73
C LEU A 172 12.70 14.83 3.07
N GLY A 173 11.86 13.85 2.70
CA GLY A 173 12.14 12.44 2.96
C GLY A 173 13.38 11.91 2.21
N ALA A 174 13.59 12.37 0.97
CA ALA A 174 14.73 11.96 0.14
C ALA A 174 16.10 12.40 0.70
N PRO A 175 16.33 13.68 1.06
CA PRO A 175 17.60 14.11 1.65
C PRO A 175 17.83 13.50 3.04
N LEU A 176 16.78 13.29 3.85
CA LEU A 176 16.90 12.61 5.13
C LEU A 176 17.36 11.16 4.96
N ALA A 177 16.77 10.42 4.00
CA ALA A 177 17.18 9.05 3.69
C ALA A 177 18.63 8.99 3.16
N ALA A 178 19.05 9.96 2.34
CA ALA A 178 20.43 10.07 1.88
C ALA A 178 21.41 10.43 3.01
N ALA A 179 20.95 11.10 4.08
CA ALA A 179 21.77 11.47 5.22
C ALA A 179 22.00 10.31 6.22
N VAL A 180 21.12 9.30 6.26
CA VAL A 180 21.22 8.13 7.16
C VAL A 180 22.62 7.48 7.17
N PRO A 181 23.26 7.15 6.03
CA PRO A 181 24.59 6.52 6.02
C PRO A 181 25.72 7.42 6.54
N TYR A 182 25.49 8.72 6.73
CA TYR A 182 26.49 9.65 7.28
C TYR A 182 26.30 9.88 8.79
N ILE A 183 25.24 9.33 9.40
CA ILE A 183 24.91 9.49 10.82
C ILE A 183 25.23 8.21 11.63
N THR A 184 25.38 7.08 10.96
CA THR A 184 25.96 5.82 11.49
C THR A 184 27.45 5.75 11.22
#